data_AF-A0A9Q3L1U7-F1
#
_entry.id   AF-A0A9Q3L1U7-F1
#
_cell.length_a   1.000
_cell.length_b   1.000
_cell.length_c   1.000
_cell.angle_alpha   90.00
_cell.angle_beta   90.00
_cell.angle_gamma   90.00
#
_symmetry.space_group_name_H-M   'P 1'
#
loop_
_entity.id
_entity.type
_entity.pdbx_description
1 polymer ?
#
loop_
_entity_poly.entity_id
_entity_poly.type
_entity_poly.pdbx_seq_one_letter_code
_entity_poly.pdbx_strand_id
1 'polypeptide(L)'
;MHNSNTTPLVPENEILTFKGVKPGKKKITRGIINFNDFFIKYILALLAKIGIQRWAPDLNDSDASPYNEACRISIIQTFCQLAAGGAYKYINVNLKLLDNLQLLESTYNHIVYFTLAKQHKREMKGSGKYLGDKERQAIFQARLR
;
A
#
# COMPACT_ATOMS: atom_id res chain seq x y z
N MET A 1 -32.59 13.05 7.71
CA MET A 1 -32.70 11.59 7.51
C MET A 1 -31.96 11.21 6.24
N HIS A 2 -30.81 10.53 6.34
CA HIS A 2 -30.12 9.94 5.19
C HIS A 2 -29.80 8.50 5.58
N ASN A 3 -30.63 7.57 5.12
CA ASN A 3 -30.38 6.15 5.27
C ASN A 3 -29.49 5.70 4.10
N SER A 4 -28.18 5.94 4.20
CA SER A 4 -27.23 5.42 3.22
C SER A 4 -26.81 4.01 3.63
N ASN A 5 -27.70 3.04 3.44
CA ASN A 5 -27.31 1.64 3.32
C ASN A 5 -26.53 1.51 1.99
N THR A 6 -25.29 2.00 1.96
CA THR A 6 -24.38 1.76 0.86
C THR A 6 -23.91 0.31 0.97
N THR A 7 -24.61 -0.58 0.27
CA THR A 7 -24.15 -1.95 0.10
C THR A 7 -22.76 -1.91 -0.54
N PRO A 8 -21.74 -2.57 0.04
CA PRO A 8 -20.41 -2.62 -0.56
C PRO A 8 -20.50 -3.24 -1.96
N LEU A 9 -19.72 -2.74 -2.91
CA LEU A 9 -19.71 -3.23 -4.30
C LEU A 9 -19.26 -4.68 -4.40
N VAL A 10 -18.41 -5.11 -3.46
CA VAL A 10 -17.94 -6.49 -3.33
C VAL A 10 -18.07 -6.93 -1.86
N PRO A 11 -18.50 -8.17 -1.58
CA PRO A 11 -18.50 -8.72 -0.22
C PRO A 11 -17.11 -8.74 0.43
N GLU A 12 -16.99 -8.40 1.72
CA GLU A 12 -15.69 -8.34 2.41
C GLU A 12 -14.96 -9.69 2.43
N ASN A 13 -15.69 -10.82 2.44
CA ASN A 13 -15.12 -12.17 2.39
C ASN A 13 -14.49 -12.53 1.04
N GLU A 14 -14.76 -11.76 -0.01
CA GLU A 14 -14.13 -11.90 -1.33
C GLU A 14 -12.84 -11.08 -1.46
N ILE A 15 -12.53 -10.24 -0.47
CA ILE A 15 -11.32 -9.42 -0.48
C ILE A 15 -10.12 -10.32 -0.16
N LEU A 16 -9.19 -10.38 -1.13
CA LEU A 16 -7.95 -11.14 -1.04
C LEU A 16 -6.81 -10.30 -0.46
N THR A 17 -6.96 -8.98 -0.43
CA THR A 17 -6.00 -8.07 0.22
C THR A 17 -5.90 -8.39 1.71
N PHE A 18 -4.67 -8.55 2.21
CA PHE A 18 -4.37 -8.98 3.59
C PHE A 18 -4.84 -10.39 3.98
N LYS A 19 -5.27 -11.24 3.03
CA LYS A 19 -5.58 -12.65 3.34
C LYS A 19 -4.36 -13.34 3.97
N GLY A 20 -4.54 -13.88 5.18
CA GLY A 20 -3.47 -14.53 5.96
C GLY A 20 -2.63 -13.56 6.82
N VAL A 21 -2.92 -12.26 6.82
CA VAL A 21 -2.27 -11.31 7.73
C VAL A 21 -2.88 -11.41 9.11
N LYS A 22 -2.09 -11.84 10.10
CA LYS A 22 -2.49 -11.74 11.51
C LYS A 22 -2.35 -10.29 12.00
N PRO A 23 -3.37 -9.74 12.68
CA PRO A 23 -3.26 -8.43 13.30
C PRO A 23 -2.21 -8.41 14.41
N GLY A 24 -1.69 -7.22 14.71
CA GLY A 24 -0.70 -7.02 15.77
C GLY A 24 0.45 -6.08 15.40
N LYS A 25 1.35 -5.91 16.36
CA LYS A 25 2.55 -5.08 16.24
C LYS A 25 3.56 -5.77 15.32
N LYS A 26 3.72 -5.29 14.08
CA LYS A 26 4.79 -5.74 13.19
C LYS A 26 5.98 -4.79 13.25
N LYS A 27 7.15 -5.33 13.58
CA LYS A 27 8.42 -4.60 13.52
C LYS A 27 8.79 -4.43 12.04
N ILE A 28 8.86 -3.18 11.60
CA ILE A 28 9.43 -2.77 10.32
C ILE A 28 10.77 -2.10 10.62
N THR A 29 11.65 -2.03 9.62
CA THR A 29 13.05 -1.57 9.69
C THR A 29 13.29 -0.28 10.48
N ARG A 30 12.28 0.59 10.64
CA ARG A 30 12.35 1.85 11.38
C ARG A 30 11.25 2.06 12.44
N GLY A 31 10.52 1.01 12.85
CA GLY A 31 9.48 1.15 13.88
C GLY A 31 8.52 -0.02 14.01
N ILE A 32 7.50 0.14 14.85
CA ILE A 32 6.43 -0.85 15.01
C ILE A 32 5.16 -0.26 14.40
N ILE A 33 4.66 -0.85 13.31
CA ILE A 33 3.30 -0.49 12.86
C ILE A 33 2.32 -1.12 13.83
N ASN A 34 1.52 -0.29 14.49
CA ASN A 34 0.36 -0.78 15.23
C ASN A 34 -0.79 -0.98 14.23
N PHE A 35 -0.78 -2.13 13.54
CA PHE A 35 -1.95 -2.59 12.80
C PHE A 35 -2.99 -3.07 13.82
N ASN A 36 -3.67 -2.11 14.44
CA ASN A 36 -4.88 -2.38 15.20
C ASN A 36 -5.92 -2.99 14.25
N ASP A 37 -6.70 -3.95 14.74
CA ASP A 37 -7.81 -4.59 14.03
C ASP A 37 -8.72 -3.58 13.33
N PHE A 38 -8.91 -2.42 13.96
CA PHE A 38 -9.69 -1.32 13.39
C PHE A 38 -9.16 -0.86 12.02
N PHE A 39 -7.85 -0.66 11.85
CA PHE A 39 -7.30 -0.19 10.59
C PHE A 39 -7.40 -1.25 9.49
N ILE A 40 -7.23 -2.53 9.84
CA ILE A 40 -7.42 -3.63 8.89
C ILE A 40 -8.87 -3.66 8.42
N LYS A 41 -9.84 -3.63 9.36
CA LYS A 41 -11.27 -3.58 9.03
C LYS A 41 -11.63 -2.35 8.19
N TYR A 42 -11.06 -1.19 8.51
CA TYR A 42 -11.25 0.02 7.72
C TYR A 42 -10.80 -0.15 6.27
N ILE A 43 -9.60 -0.71 6.05
CA ILE A 43 -9.08 -0.92 4.70
C ILE A 43 -9.93 -1.94 3.94
N LEU A 44 -10.29 -3.07 4.57
CA LEU A 44 -11.14 -4.07 3.95
C LEU A 44 -12.51 -3.47 3.56
N ALA A 45 -13.16 -2.73 4.45
CA ALA A 45 -14.42 -2.05 4.15
C ALA A 45 -14.28 -1.01 3.03
N LEU A 46 -13.16 -0.27 2.97
CA LEU A 46 -12.90 0.68 1.88
C LEU A 46 -12.75 -0.06 0.54
N LEU A 47 -11.94 -1.11 0.50
CA LEU A 47 -11.72 -1.94 -0.68
C LEU A 47 -13.04 -2.60 -1.16
N ALA A 48 -13.88 -3.05 -0.23
CA ALA A 48 -15.23 -3.57 -0.50
C ALA A 48 -16.11 -2.52 -1.19
N LYS A 49 -16.09 -1.29 -0.68
CA LYS A 49 -16.89 -0.17 -1.18
C LYS A 49 -16.48 0.28 -2.58
N ILE A 50 -15.20 0.22 -2.91
CA ILE A 50 -14.69 0.61 -4.24
C ILE A 50 -14.60 -0.58 -5.21
N GLY A 51 -14.92 -1.79 -4.77
CA GLY A 51 -14.94 -2.99 -5.60
C GLY A 51 -13.57 -3.61 -5.90
N ILE A 52 -12.54 -3.32 -5.10
CA ILE A 52 -11.20 -3.89 -5.28
C ILE A 52 -11.03 -5.12 -4.38
N GLN A 53 -11.11 -6.32 -4.97
CA GLN A 53 -10.86 -7.57 -4.25
C GLN A 53 -9.38 -7.73 -3.85
N ARG A 54 -8.47 -7.41 -4.78
CA ARG A 54 -7.03 -7.48 -4.57
C ARG A 54 -6.41 -6.14 -4.93
N TRP A 55 -5.83 -5.46 -3.95
CA TRP A 55 -5.04 -4.27 -4.22
C TRP A 55 -3.73 -4.70 -4.90
N ALA A 56 -3.65 -4.49 -6.21
CA ALA A 56 -2.50 -4.79 -7.03
C ALA A 56 -2.54 -3.91 -8.28
N PRO A 57 -1.94 -2.70 -8.24
CA PRO A 57 -1.85 -1.83 -9.42
C PRO A 57 -1.26 -2.60 -10.61
N ASP A 58 -1.87 -2.45 -11.79
CA ASP A 58 -1.37 -3.06 -13.01
C ASP A 58 -0.24 -2.20 -13.58
N LEU A 59 0.97 -2.76 -13.58
CA LEU A 59 2.18 -2.11 -14.06
C LEU A 59 2.36 -2.19 -15.58
N ASN A 60 1.49 -2.93 -16.29
CA ASN A 60 1.50 -3.04 -17.74
C ASN A 60 0.45 -2.13 -18.40
N ASP A 61 -0.53 -1.66 -17.63
CA ASP A 61 -1.58 -0.76 -18.09
C ASP A 61 -1.19 0.72 -17.83
N SER A 62 -1.97 1.64 -18.41
CA SER A 62 -1.81 3.07 -18.20
C SER A 62 -1.96 3.46 -16.72
N ASP A 63 -1.17 4.42 -16.25
CA ASP A 63 -1.29 4.99 -14.90
C ASP A 63 -2.58 5.80 -14.70
N ALA A 64 -3.24 6.15 -15.80
CA ALA A 64 -4.55 6.77 -15.87
C ALA A 64 -5.69 5.77 -16.16
N SER A 65 -5.44 4.46 -16.12
CA SER A 65 -6.54 3.49 -16.27
C SER A 65 -7.46 3.52 -15.05
N PRO A 66 -8.79 3.29 -15.21
CA PRO A 66 -9.74 3.39 -14.10
C PRO A 66 -9.38 2.50 -12.90
N TYR A 67 -8.85 1.30 -13.16
CA TYR A 67 -8.41 0.39 -12.11
C TYR A 67 -7.18 0.91 -11.36
N ASN A 68 -6.19 1.42 -12.09
CA ASN A 68 -4.98 1.99 -11.48
C ASN A 68 -5.28 3.27 -10.70
N GLU A 69 -6.21 4.09 -11.18
CA GLU A 69 -6.70 5.26 -10.49
C GLU A 69 -7.45 4.89 -9.20
N ALA A 70 -8.31 3.87 -9.23
CA ALA A 70 -8.96 3.34 -8.03
C ALA A 70 -7.93 2.78 -7.01
N CYS A 71 -6.87 2.12 -7.47
CA CYS A 71 -5.76 1.70 -6.62
C CYS A 71 -5.03 2.88 -5.96
N ARG A 72 -4.79 3.97 -6.72
CA ARG A 72 -4.17 5.20 -6.21
C ARG A 72 -5.04 5.90 -5.17
N ILE A 73 -6.31 6.11 -5.48
CA ILE A 73 -7.27 6.77 -4.58
C ILE A 73 -7.40 5.97 -3.28
N SER A 74 -7.56 4.65 -3.36
CA SER A 74 -7.74 3.80 -2.19
C SER A 74 -6.56 3.83 -1.22
N ILE A 75 -5.32 3.84 -1.72
CA ILE A 75 -4.14 3.87 -0.86
C ILE A 75 -3.92 5.26 -0.27
N ILE A 76 -4.15 6.34 -1.03
CA ILE A 76 -4.04 7.72 -0.53
C ILE A 76 -5.08 7.96 0.56
N GLN A 77 -6.34 7.61 0.31
CA GLN A 77 -7.41 7.75 1.28
C GLN A 77 -7.13 6.94 2.55
N THR A 78 -6.72 5.68 2.39
CA THR A 78 -6.31 4.82 3.51
C THR A 78 -5.17 5.45 4.32
N PHE A 79 -4.12 5.89 3.64
CA PHE A 79 -2.94 6.47 4.29
C PHE A 79 -3.31 7.70 5.13
N CYS A 80 -4.08 8.63 4.56
CA CYS A 80 -4.51 9.83 5.28
C CYS A 80 -5.35 9.49 6.51
N GLN A 81 -6.28 8.53 6.39
CA GLN A 81 -7.16 8.12 7.49
C GLN A 81 -6.40 7.41 8.61
N LEU A 82 -5.45 6.53 8.25
CA LEU A 82 -4.57 5.89 9.21
C LEU A 82 -3.63 6.90 9.89
N ALA A 83 -3.08 7.84 9.13
CA ALA A 83 -2.20 8.89 9.67
C ALA A 83 -2.94 9.80 10.65
N ALA A 84 -4.13 10.31 10.27
CA ALA A 84 -4.99 11.10 11.14
C ALA A 84 -5.44 10.31 12.38
N GLY A 85 -5.71 9.01 12.23
CA GLY A 85 -6.01 8.08 13.32
C GLY A 85 -4.81 7.69 14.19
N GLY A 86 -3.62 8.24 13.94
CA GLY A 86 -2.42 8.02 14.75
C GLY A 86 -1.73 6.68 14.51
N ALA A 87 -2.08 5.93 13.45
CA ALA A 87 -1.45 4.65 13.09
C ALA A 87 0.08 4.77 12.94
N TYR A 88 0.55 5.95 12.54
CA TYR A 88 1.96 6.24 12.25
C TYR A 88 2.63 7.16 13.29
N LYS A 89 2.06 7.34 14.48
CA LYS A 89 2.61 8.23 15.53
C LYS A 89 4.08 7.94 15.85
N TYR A 90 4.51 6.68 15.76
CA TYR A 90 5.87 6.23 16.05
C TYR A 90 6.92 6.65 15.00
N ILE A 91 6.51 7.06 13.79
CA ILE A 91 7.41 7.56 12.73
C ILE A 91 7.29 9.07 12.51
N ASN A 92 6.60 9.78 13.41
CA ASN A 92 6.45 11.24 13.41
C ASN A 92 6.01 11.79 12.03
N VAL A 93 4.96 11.19 11.45
CA VAL A 93 4.39 11.68 10.17
C VAL A 93 3.97 13.14 10.33
N ASN A 94 4.39 13.97 9.38
CA ASN A 94 3.97 15.36 9.33
C ASN A 94 2.52 15.44 8.83
N LEU A 95 1.57 15.51 9.76
CA LEU A 95 0.14 15.54 9.47
C LEU A 95 -0.28 16.77 8.63
N LYS A 96 0.53 17.85 8.63
CA LYS A 96 0.26 19.05 7.81
C LYS A 96 0.36 18.78 6.30
N LEU A 97 0.99 17.67 5.91
CA LEU A 97 1.15 17.29 4.50
C LEU A 97 0.02 16.39 3.99
N LEU A 98 -0.92 15.96 4.85
CA LEU A 98 -2.00 15.06 4.43
C LEU A 98 -2.99 15.72 3.46
N ASP A 99 -3.09 17.05 3.48
CA ASP A 99 -3.96 17.80 2.56
C ASP A 99 -3.25 18.13 1.23
N ASN A 100 -1.94 17.86 1.13
CA ASN A 100 -1.19 18.06 -0.11
C ASN A 100 -1.34 16.84 -1.03
N LEU A 101 -2.48 16.75 -1.71
CA LEU A 101 -2.80 15.65 -2.63
C LEU A 101 -1.75 15.48 -3.73
N GLN A 102 -1.22 16.57 -4.29
CA GLN A 102 -0.19 16.52 -5.32
C GLN A 102 1.09 15.82 -4.82
N LEU A 103 1.51 16.09 -3.59
CA LEU A 103 2.64 15.41 -2.97
C LEU A 103 2.35 13.92 -2.74
N LEU A 104 1.14 13.59 -2.27
CA LEU A 104 0.74 12.20 -2.02
C LEU A 104 0.66 11.38 -3.31
N GLU A 105 0.09 11.95 -4.38
CA GLU A 105 0.03 11.34 -5.71
C GLU A 105 1.43 11.17 -6.30
N SER A 106 2.28 12.20 -6.22
CA SER A 106 3.67 12.10 -6.69
C SER A 106 4.44 11.01 -5.94
N THR A 107 4.25 10.92 -4.62
CA THR A 107 4.85 9.89 -3.78
C THR A 107 4.36 8.49 -4.16
N TYR A 108 3.05 8.35 -4.37
CA TYR A 108 2.46 7.10 -4.85
C TYR A 108 3.06 6.68 -6.20
N ASN A 109 3.07 7.59 -7.18
CA ASN A 109 3.57 7.32 -8.52
C ASN A 109 5.05 6.89 -8.48
N HIS A 110 5.88 7.54 -7.67
CA HIS A 110 7.27 7.14 -7.49
C HIS A 110 7.41 5.75 -6.83
N ILE A 111 6.56 5.41 -5.86
CA ILE A 111 6.60 4.09 -5.24
C ILE A 111 6.16 3.02 -6.24
N VAL A 112 5.01 3.17 -6.88
CA VAL A 112 4.42 2.14 -7.75
C VAL A 112 5.14 2.07 -9.10
N TYR A 113 5.14 3.16 -9.87
CA TYR A 113 5.59 3.15 -11.25
C TYR A 113 7.10 3.30 -11.43
N PHE A 114 7.84 3.68 -10.39
CA PHE A 114 9.29 3.66 -10.42
C PHE A 114 9.88 2.53 -9.58
N THR A 115 9.52 2.44 -8.29
CA THR A 115 10.15 1.46 -7.39
C THR A 115 9.61 0.05 -7.64
N LEU A 116 8.30 -0.18 -7.56
CA LEU A 116 7.71 -1.50 -7.77
C LEU A 116 7.85 -1.96 -9.23
N ALA A 117 7.70 -1.06 -10.20
CA ALA A 117 7.96 -1.37 -11.61
C ALA A 117 9.40 -1.86 -11.87
N LYS A 118 10.40 -1.27 -11.23
CA LYS A 118 11.79 -1.77 -11.32
C LYS A 118 11.93 -3.17 -10.71
N GLN A 119 11.27 -3.44 -9.59
CA GLN A 119 11.27 -4.76 -8.96
C GLN A 119 10.60 -5.80 -9.87
N HIS A 120 9.42 -5.48 -10.37
CA HIS A 120 8.66 -6.33 -11.29
C HIS A 120 9.48 -6.66 -12.54
N LYS A 121 10.10 -5.66 -13.19
CA LYS A 121 10.97 -5.88 -14.36
C LYS A 121 12.19 -6.77 -14.07
N ARG A 122 12.64 -6.85 -12.81
CA ARG A 122 13.73 -7.76 -12.40
C ARG A 122 13.20 -9.17 -12.20
N GLU A 123 12.06 -9.33 -11.53
CA GLU A 123 11.39 -10.61 -11.31
C GLU A 123 10.93 -11.26 -12.64
N MET A 124 10.49 -10.47 -13.62
CA MET A 124 10.16 -10.97 -14.96
C MET A 124 11.35 -11.61 -15.69
N LYS A 125 12.59 -11.31 -15.28
CA LYS A 125 13.81 -11.93 -15.87
C LYS A 125 14.19 -13.25 -15.18
N GLY A 126 13.47 -13.65 -14.15
CA GLY A 126 13.75 -14.85 -13.36
C GLY A 126 13.20 -14.70 -11.94
N SER A 127 12.43 -15.69 -11.49
CA SER A 127 11.87 -15.72 -10.15
C SER A 127 12.96 -15.59 -9.08
N GLY A 128 12.78 -14.66 -8.13
CA GLY A 128 13.71 -14.41 -7.03
C GLY A 128 14.92 -13.54 -7.42
N LYS A 129 15.00 -13.07 -8.66
CA LYS A 129 16.17 -12.32 -9.15
C LYS A 129 16.35 -10.98 -8.46
N TYR A 130 15.27 -10.27 -8.13
CA TYR A 130 15.39 -8.99 -7.43
C TYR A 130 15.98 -9.18 -6.03
N LEU A 131 15.53 -10.21 -5.32
CA LEU A 131 16.05 -10.52 -3.98
C LEU A 131 17.53 -10.93 -4.05
N GLY A 132 17.88 -11.84 -4.97
CA GLY A 132 19.27 -12.27 -5.14
C GLY A 132 20.21 -11.13 -5.59
N ASP A 133 19.75 -10.20 -6.41
CA ASP A 133 20.53 -9.01 -6.79
C ASP A 133 20.75 -8.09 -5.57
N LYS A 134 19.74 -7.90 -4.72
CA LYS A 134 19.86 -7.12 -3.49
C LYS A 134 20.82 -7.74 -2.47
N GLU A 135 20.76 -9.05 -2.29
CA GLU A 135 21.66 -9.78 -1.40
C GLU A 135 23.12 -9.66 -1.87
N ARG A 136 23.37 -9.84 -3.17
CA ARG A 136 24.69 -9.64 -3.77
C ARG A 136 25.21 -8.22 -3.57
N GLN A 137 24.36 -7.22 -3.76
CA GLN A 137 24.73 -5.82 -3.53
C GLN A 137 25.05 -5.55 -2.05
N ALA A 138 24.28 -6.10 -1.12
CA ALA A 138 24.52 -5.95 0.31
C ALA A 138 25.86 -6.58 0.73
N ILE A 139 26.17 -7.78 0.23
CA ILE A 139 27.46 -8.46 0.47
C ILE A 139 28.62 -7.64 -0.08
N PHE A 140 28.49 -7.10 -1.28
CA PHE A 140 29.53 -6.26 -1.88
C PHE A 140 29.78 -4.98 -1.06
N GLN A 141 28.72 -4.30 -0.63
CA GLN A 141 28.84 -3.09 0.20
C GLN A 141 29.44 -3.37 1.58
N ALA A 142 29.15 -4.54 2.16
CA ALA A 142 29.76 -4.97 3.42
C ALA A 142 31.27 -5.25 3.28
N ARG A 143 31.76 -5.62 2.08
CA ARG A 143 33.19 -5.84 1.80
C ARG A 143 33.98 -4.56 1.52
N LEU A 144 33.30 -3.44 1.25
CA LEU A 144 33.93 -2.13 1.04
C LEU A 144 34.07 -1.32 2.35
N ARG A 145 33.56 -1.85 3.47
CA ARG A 145 33.71 -1.29 4.82
C ARG A 145 34.83 -2.00 5.55
#